data_AF-A0A2E3CWB5-F1
#
_entry.id   AF-A0A2E3CWB5-F1
#
_cell.length_a   1.000
_cell.length_b   1.000
_cell.length_c   1.000
_cell.angle_alpha   90.00
_cell.angle_beta   90.00
_cell.angle_gamma   90.00
#
_symmetry.space_group_name_H-M   'P 1'
#
loop_
_entity.id
_entity.type
_entity.pdbx_description
1 polymer ?
#
loop_
_entity_poly.entity_id
_entity_poly.type
_entity_poly.pdbx_seq_one_letter_code
_entity_poly.pdbx_strand_id
1 'polypeptide(L)'
;MDNSIILNHYPINMSNSVVAEILTETLNSEPCELIKLHNGLIIALSPRALGCYRNQQSLHDPLGNGLISFSALDPEYHIQFHDQRCITTYSGGYVGLLDGKALLIAPYKVRLYPNNQDGLRGQNCLAELELPEIDVL
;
A
#
# COMPACT_ATOMS: atom_id res chain seq x y z
N MET A 1 -35.30 -26.67 -28.88
CA MET A 1 -34.83 -26.51 -27.49
C MET A 1 -33.37 -26.16 -27.60
N ASP A 2 -33.09 -24.86 -27.61
CA ASP A 2 -31.78 -24.30 -27.90
C ASP A 2 -31.04 -24.17 -26.57
N ASN A 3 -30.03 -25.02 -26.34
CA ASN A 3 -29.18 -24.96 -25.16
C ASN A 3 -28.06 -23.95 -25.42
N SER A 4 -28.39 -22.66 -25.29
CA SER A 4 -27.40 -21.60 -25.18
C SER A 4 -26.74 -21.71 -23.80
N ILE A 5 -25.53 -22.29 -23.77
CA ILE A 5 -24.61 -22.16 -22.65
C ILE A 5 -24.21 -20.69 -22.61
N ILE A 6 -24.81 -19.93 -21.69
CA ILE A 6 -24.33 -18.59 -21.33
C ILE A 6 -23.00 -18.82 -20.61
N LEU A 7 -21.91 -18.77 -21.37
CA LEU A 7 -20.60 -18.50 -20.81
C LEU A 7 -20.68 -17.09 -20.24
N ASN A 8 -20.91 -16.97 -18.93
CA ASN A 8 -20.70 -15.73 -18.22
C ASN A 8 -19.24 -15.34 -18.43
N HIS A 9 -19.03 -14.46 -19.41
CA HIS A 9 -17.80 -13.72 -19.61
C HIS A 9 -17.62 -12.89 -18.34
N TYR A 10 -16.92 -13.44 -17.36
CA TYR A 10 -16.33 -12.62 -16.32
C TYR A 10 -15.46 -11.59 -17.05
N PRO A 11 -15.66 -10.28 -16.85
CA PRO A 11 -14.71 -9.32 -17.35
C PRO A 11 -13.37 -9.65 -16.67
N ILE A 12 -12.41 -10.10 -17.48
CA ILE A 12 -11.02 -10.21 -17.08
C ILE A 12 -10.52 -8.77 -16.90
N ASN A 13 -10.76 -8.23 -15.72
CA ASN A 13 -9.95 -7.15 -15.18
C ASN A 13 -9.25 -7.71 -13.94
N MET A 14 -8.45 -8.76 -14.14
CA MET A 14 -7.36 -9.05 -13.22
C MET A 14 -6.37 -7.89 -13.38
N SER A 15 -6.61 -6.80 -12.66
CA SER A 15 -5.50 -5.97 -12.23
C SER A 15 -4.56 -6.92 -11.51
N ASN A 16 -3.42 -7.23 -12.14
CA ASN A 16 -2.38 -8.10 -11.61
C ASN A 16 -1.67 -7.38 -10.45
N SER A 17 -2.44 -6.87 -9.49
CA SER A 17 -2.08 -5.86 -8.51
C SER A 17 -2.73 -6.25 -7.20
N VAL A 18 -1.92 -6.38 -6.15
CA VAL A 18 -2.38 -6.58 -4.78
C VAL A 18 -3.17 -5.38 -4.24
N VAL A 19 -2.98 -4.20 -4.86
CA VAL A 19 -3.67 -2.95 -4.54
C VAL A 19 -5.08 -2.97 -5.15
N ALA A 20 -6.09 -2.91 -4.30
CA ALA A 20 -7.49 -2.81 -4.69
C ALA A 20 -7.91 -1.35 -4.90
N GLU A 21 -7.46 -0.44 -4.03
CA GLU A 21 -7.92 0.96 -4.01
C GLU A 21 -6.88 1.85 -3.33
N ILE A 22 -6.77 3.09 -3.80
CA ILE A 22 -5.99 4.15 -3.14
C ILE A 22 -6.97 5.20 -2.62
N LEU A 23 -6.82 5.57 -1.36
CA LEU A 23 -7.64 6.58 -0.68
C LEU A 23 -6.75 7.66 -0.08
N THR A 24 -7.26 8.89 0.00
CA THR A 24 -6.60 9.99 0.70
C THR A 24 -7.36 10.30 1.98
N GLU A 25 -6.64 10.41 3.09
CA GLU A 25 -7.14 10.72 4.42
C GLU A 25 -6.26 11.77 5.09
N THR A 26 -6.74 12.29 6.22
CA THR A 26 -5.93 13.11 7.13
C THR A 26 -5.92 12.45 8.50
N LEU A 27 -4.74 12.15 9.04
CA LEU A 27 -4.56 11.55 10.35
C LEU A 27 -3.73 12.48 11.22
N ASN A 28 -4.24 12.85 12.40
CA ASN A 28 -3.55 13.75 13.34
C ASN A 28 -3.08 15.07 12.69
N SER A 29 -3.85 15.62 11.75
CA SER A 29 -3.53 16.82 10.95
C SER A 29 -2.37 16.66 9.96
N GLU A 30 -1.89 15.44 9.72
CA GLU A 30 -0.96 15.12 8.64
C GLU A 30 -1.69 14.44 7.47
N PRO A 31 -1.28 14.73 6.22
CA PRO A 31 -1.82 14.02 5.07
C PRO A 31 -1.43 12.54 5.15
N CYS A 32 -2.36 11.67 4.77
CA CYS A 32 -2.13 10.25 4.74
C CYS A 32 -2.74 9.64 3.48
N GLU A 33 -1.97 8.84 2.77
CA GLU A 33 -2.49 8.08 1.64
C GLU A 33 -2.54 6.60 1.99
N LEU A 34 -3.67 5.99 1.72
CA LEU A 34 -3.99 4.62 2.10
C LEU A 34 -4.00 3.73 0.88
N ILE A 35 -3.23 2.66 0.94
CA ILE A 35 -3.28 1.56 -0.01
C ILE A 35 -4.13 0.46 0.61
N LYS A 36 -5.33 0.26 0.06
CA LYS A 36 -6.18 -0.86 0.43
C LYS A 36 -5.84 -2.06 -0.42
N LEU A 37 -5.49 -3.16 0.23
CA LEU A 37 -5.21 -4.43 -0.42
C LEU A 37 -6.51 -5.20 -0.66
N HIS A 38 -6.49 -6.13 -1.62
CA HIS A 38 -7.67 -6.97 -1.92
C HIS A 38 -8.16 -7.81 -0.73
N ASN A 39 -7.29 -8.15 0.22
CA ASN A 39 -7.65 -8.86 1.44
C ASN A 39 -8.20 -7.95 2.56
N GLY A 40 -8.34 -6.64 2.30
CA GLY A 40 -8.90 -5.67 3.24
C GLY A 40 -7.89 -4.97 4.15
N LEU A 41 -6.62 -5.40 4.17
CA LEU A 41 -5.56 -4.72 4.89
C LEU A 41 -5.33 -3.32 4.31
N ILE A 42 -4.91 -2.39 5.17
CA ILE A 42 -4.56 -1.04 4.79
C ILE A 42 -3.08 -0.80 5.08
N ILE A 43 -2.34 -0.34 4.07
CA ILE A 43 -1.02 0.24 4.25
C ILE A 43 -1.22 1.76 4.22
N ALA A 44 -0.93 2.42 5.34
CA ALA A 44 -1.00 3.86 5.47
C ALA A 44 0.40 4.47 5.28
N LEU A 45 0.49 5.47 4.41
CA LEU A 45 1.69 6.28 4.21
C LEU A 45 1.43 7.65 4.80
N SER A 46 2.26 8.10 5.73
CA SER A 46 2.33 9.49 6.17
C SER A 46 3.71 10.06 5.83
N PRO A 47 3.95 11.37 5.97
CA PRO A 47 5.26 11.95 5.72
C PRO A 47 6.38 11.31 6.55
N ARG A 48 6.04 10.74 7.72
CA ARG A 48 6.99 10.36 8.76
C ARG A 48 6.97 8.88 9.12
N ALA A 49 6.01 8.12 8.58
CA ALA A 49 5.84 6.72 8.96
C ALA A 49 5.09 5.93 7.91
N LEU A 50 5.25 4.62 8.00
CA LEU A 50 4.39 3.63 7.39
C LEU A 50 3.62 2.91 8.48
N GLY A 51 2.36 2.55 8.22
CA GLY A 51 1.56 1.73 9.11
C GLY A 51 0.80 0.65 8.34
N CYS A 52 0.61 -0.51 8.96
CA CYS A 52 -0.29 -1.55 8.48
C CYS A 52 -1.45 -1.70 9.46
N TYR A 53 -2.68 -1.63 8.95
CA TYR A 53 -3.91 -1.75 9.72
C TYR A 53 -4.77 -2.88 9.18
N ARG A 54 -5.56 -3.49 10.07
CA ARG A 54 -6.47 -4.60 9.73
C ARG A 54 -7.56 -4.21 8.75
N ASN A 55 -8.01 -2.96 8.81
CA ASN A 55 -9.03 -2.38 7.93
C ASN A 55 -9.03 -0.84 8.09
N GLN A 56 -9.79 -0.14 7.25
CA GLN A 56 -9.86 1.33 7.27
C GLN A 56 -10.44 1.90 8.57
N GLN A 57 -11.41 1.21 9.18
CA GLN A 57 -12.04 1.66 10.44
C GLN A 57 -11.02 1.73 11.59
N SER A 58 -9.97 0.89 11.53
CA SER A 58 -8.92 0.80 12.54
C SER A 58 -8.01 2.02 12.60
N LEU A 59 -7.95 2.86 11.56
CA LEU A 59 -7.07 4.03 11.55
C LEU A 59 -7.45 5.09 12.58
N HIS A 60 -8.73 5.15 12.95
CA HIS A 60 -9.26 6.10 13.92
C HIS A 60 -9.60 5.46 15.27
N ASP A 61 -9.21 4.21 15.49
CA ASP A 61 -9.40 3.56 16.79
C ASP A 61 -8.48 4.25 17.83
N PRO A 62 -9.04 4.95 18.84
CA PRO A 62 -8.25 5.67 19.84
C PRO A 62 -7.37 4.75 20.70
N LEU A 63 -7.70 3.46 20.75
CA LEU A 63 -6.92 2.46 21.48
C LEU A 63 -5.90 1.75 20.58
N GLY A 64 -5.91 2.01 19.28
CA GLY A 64 -4.97 1.44 18.31
C GLY A 64 -5.14 -0.07 18.10
N ASN A 65 -6.28 -0.68 18.45
CA ASN A 65 -6.43 -2.14 18.46
C ASN A 65 -6.29 -2.78 17.07
N GLY A 66 -6.40 -1.99 16.00
CA GLY A 66 -6.28 -2.48 14.63
C GLY A 66 -4.97 -2.17 13.94
N LEU A 67 -4.00 -1.55 14.62
CA LEU A 67 -2.62 -1.43 14.13
C LEU A 67 -1.95 -2.82 14.19
N ILE A 68 -1.39 -3.26 13.07
CA ILE A 68 -0.68 -4.54 12.95
C ILE A 68 0.82 -4.33 13.05
N SER A 69 1.34 -3.38 12.26
CA SER A 69 2.76 -3.06 12.21
C SER A 69 2.95 -1.57 11.93
N PHE A 70 4.05 -1.02 12.40
CA PHE A 70 4.37 0.39 12.28
C PHE A 70 5.87 0.58 12.11
N SER A 71 6.26 1.50 11.24
CA SER A 71 7.65 1.79 10.93
C SER A 71 7.81 3.30 10.79
N ALA A 72 8.48 3.93 11.77
CA ALA A 72 8.84 5.33 11.69
C ALA A 72 9.96 5.52 10.66
N LEU A 73 9.92 6.64 9.94
CA LEU A 73 10.95 7.03 8.99
C LEU A 73 11.94 7.98 9.65
N ASP A 74 13.22 7.80 9.36
CA ASP A 74 14.21 8.82 9.69
C ASP A 74 13.93 10.12 8.93
N PRO A 75 14.27 11.31 9.48
CA PRO A 75 13.94 12.59 8.87
C PRO A 75 14.43 12.77 7.42
N GLU A 76 15.56 12.16 7.07
CA GLU A 76 16.12 12.18 5.72
C GLU A 76 15.33 11.34 4.70
N TYR A 77 14.49 10.41 5.18
CA TYR A 77 13.68 9.51 4.37
C TYR A 77 12.19 9.85 4.38
N HIS A 78 11.81 10.97 4.99
CA HIS A 78 10.44 11.44 4.96
C HIS A 78 9.87 11.48 3.53
N ILE A 79 8.60 11.09 3.42
CA ILE A 79 7.87 11.02 2.16
C ILE A 79 7.31 12.41 1.85
N GLN A 80 7.51 12.88 0.61
CA GLN A 80 6.92 14.14 0.18
C GLN A 80 5.47 13.96 -0.26
N PHE A 81 4.62 14.87 0.21
CA PHE A 81 3.22 14.95 -0.19
C PHE A 81 2.97 16.24 -0.98
N HIS A 82 2.14 16.13 -2.01
CA HIS A 82 1.61 17.27 -2.76
C HIS A 82 0.09 17.08 -2.88
N ASP A 83 -0.69 18.10 -2.51
CA ASP A 83 -2.15 18.05 -2.51
C ASP A 83 -2.75 16.79 -1.85
N GLN A 84 -2.22 16.44 -0.67
CA GLN A 84 -2.57 15.23 0.12
C GLN A 84 -2.20 13.89 -0.51
N ARG A 85 -1.46 13.87 -1.62
CA ARG A 85 -1.05 12.64 -2.30
C ARG A 85 0.46 12.49 -2.30
N CYS A 86 0.91 11.24 -2.30
CA CYS A 86 2.31 10.87 -2.45
C CYS A 86 2.52 9.78 -3.51
N ILE A 87 1.49 9.00 -3.85
CA ILE A 87 1.53 7.90 -4.82
C ILE A 87 1.29 8.43 -6.24
N THR A 88 2.12 7.99 -7.18
CA THR A 88 2.02 8.36 -8.60
C THR A 88 1.55 7.20 -9.48
N THR A 89 1.92 5.97 -9.12
CA THR A 89 1.65 4.79 -9.94
C THR A 89 1.64 3.54 -9.06
N TYR A 90 0.94 2.49 -9.49
CA TYR A 90 1.03 1.16 -8.88
C TYR A 90 0.78 0.05 -9.91
N SER A 91 1.45 -1.10 -9.73
CA SER A 91 1.30 -2.30 -10.57
C SER A 91 1.97 -3.50 -9.89
N GLY A 92 1.34 -4.69 -9.81
CA GLY A 92 2.06 -5.91 -9.37
C GLY A 92 2.57 -5.92 -7.93
N GLY A 93 2.12 -5.01 -7.06
CA GLY A 93 2.71 -4.80 -5.73
C GLY A 93 3.80 -3.74 -5.69
N TYR A 94 4.22 -3.20 -6.83
CA TYR A 94 5.01 -1.97 -6.90
C TYR A 94 4.11 -0.74 -6.76
N VAL A 95 4.57 0.25 -5.99
CA VAL A 95 3.97 1.57 -5.86
C VAL A 95 5.06 2.63 -5.95
N GLY A 96 4.94 3.56 -6.90
CA GLY A 96 5.87 4.67 -7.08
C GLY A 96 5.39 5.92 -6.37
N LEU A 97 6.30 6.66 -5.72
CA LEU A 97 6.00 7.90 -5.00
C LEU A 97 6.45 9.16 -5.78
N LEU A 98 5.88 10.31 -5.44
CA LEU A 98 6.14 11.62 -6.08
C LEU A 98 7.60 12.06 -5.97
N ASP A 99 8.26 11.71 -4.86
CA ASP A 99 9.66 12.03 -4.59
C ASP A 99 10.64 11.01 -5.19
N GLY A 100 10.17 10.13 -6.06
CA GLY A 100 10.97 9.12 -6.76
C GLY A 100 11.21 7.85 -5.96
N LYS A 101 10.78 7.78 -4.69
CA LYS A 101 10.86 6.56 -3.87
C LYS A 101 9.94 5.47 -4.41
N ALA A 102 10.25 4.23 -4.03
CA ALA A 102 9.48 3.06 -4.41
C ALA A 102 9.05 2.27 -3.17
N LEU A 103 7.78 1.91 -3.12
CA LEU A 103 7.22 1.01 -2.12
C LEU A 103 6.91 -0.34 -2.78
N LEU A 104 7.45 -1.42 -2.24
CA LEU A 104 7.19 -2.78 -2.69
C LEU A 104 6.36 -3.53 -1.67
N ILE A 105 5.24 -4.07 -2.11
CA ILE A 105 4.31 -4.89 -1.36
C ILE A 105 4.55 -6.34 -1.78
N ALA A 106 5.07 -7.15 -0.86
CA ALA A 106 5.40 -8.55 -1.08
C ALA A 106 4.68 -9.41 -0.02
N PRO A 107 4.66 -10.75 -0.17
CA PRO A 107 4.17 -11.62 0.89
C PRO A 107 4.87 -11.29 2.22
N TYR A 108 4.07 -11.12 3.26
CA TYR A 108 4.49 -10.85 4.64
C TYR A 108 5.23 -9.53 4.91
N LYS A 109 5.48 -8.68 3.91
CA LYS A 109 6.16 -7.40 4.16
C LYS A 109 5.96 -6.34 3.09
N VAL A 110 6.10 -5.10 3.53
CA VAL A 110 6.17 -3.91 2.67
C VAL A 110 7.49 -3.22 2.91
N ARG A 111 8.17 -2.79 1.85
CA ARG A 111 9.47 -2.12 1.94
C ARG A 111 9.48 -0.82 1.17
N LEU A 112 10.07 0.21 1.77
CA LEU A 112 10.32 1.49 1.14
C LEU A 112 11.79 1.58 0.70
N TYR A 113 11.99 2.07 -0.51
CA TYR A 113 13.30 2.21 -1.15
C TYR A 113 13.49 3.63 -1.67
N PRO A 114 14.73 4.12 -1.75
CA PRO A 114 15.01 5.49 -2.20
C PRO A 114 14.67 5.70 -3.67
N ASN A 115 14.63 4.64 -4.47
CA ASN A 115 14.29 4.68 -5.88
C ASN A 115 13.85 3.30 -6.40
N ASN A 116 13.33 3.26 -7.63
CA ASN A 116 12.88 2.04 -8.28
C ASN A 116 14.02 1.01 -8.51
N GLN A 117 15.24 1.46 -8.86
CA GLN A 117 16.35 0.54 -9.14
C GLN A 117 16.76 -0.25 -7.89
N ASP A 118 16.79 0.43 -6.75
CA ASP A 118 17.08 -0.17 -5.45
C ASP A 118 15.95 -1.11 -5.01
N GLY A 119 14.69 -0.74 -5.26
CA GLY A 119 13.54 -1.60 -5.02
C GLY A 119 13.61 -2.92 -5.80
N LEU A 120 13.86 -2.85 -7.11
CA LEU A 120 13.98 -4.04 -7.97
C LEU A 120 15.14 -4.97 -7.55
N ARG A 121 16.19 -4.42 -6.92
CA ARG A 121 17.35 -5.17 -6.43
C ARG A 121 17.23 -5.58 -4.96
N GLY A 122 16.26 -5.03 -4.23
CA GLY A 122 16.11 -5.22 -2.79
C GLY A 122 17.27 -4.64 -1.96
N GLN A 123 17.84 -3.51 -2.37
CA GLN A 123 18.99 -2.86 -1.73
C GLN A 123 18.61 -1.52 -1.09
N ASN A 124 19.40 -1.04 -0.12
CA ASN A 124 19.18 0.28 0.52
C ASN A 124 17.75 0.47 1.07
N CYS A 125 17.20 -0.55 1.72
CA CYS A 125 15.87 -0.49 2.32
C CYS A 125 15.82 0.63 3.36
N LEU A 126 14.90 1.58 3.19
CA LEU A 126 14.72 2.74 4.08
C LEU A 126 13.82 2.39 5.26
N ALA A 127 12.78 1.59 5.02
CA ALA A 127 11.85 1.14 6.03
C ALA A 127 11.19 -0.17 5.61
N GLU A 128 10.86 -1.00 6.59
CA GLU A 128 10.13 -2.25 6.41
C GLU A 128 8.92 -2.27 7.35
N LEU A 129 7.80 -2.78 6.85
CA LEU A 129 6.62 -3.15 7.62
C LEU A 129 6.40 -4.64 7.47
N GLU A 130 6.12 -5.30 8.58
CA GLU A 130 5.62 -6.68 8.55
C GLU A 130 4.13 -6.68 8.21
N LEU A 131 3.74 -7.60 7.33
CA LEU A 131 2.36 -7.87 7.00
C LEU A 131 1.97 -9.26 7.52
N PRO A 132 0.69 -9.47 7.88
CA PRO A 132 0.12 -10.81 7.95
C PRO A 132 0.23 -11.51 6.60
N GLU A 133 -0.06 -12.80 6.58
CA GLU A 133 -0.14 -13.55 5.33
C GLU A 133 -1.11 -12.87 4.36
N ILE A 134 -0.61 -12.56 3.16
CA ILE A 134 -1.39 -11.98 2.07
C ILE A 134 -1.21 -12.85 0.83
N ASP A 135 -2.31 -13.19 0.17
CA ASP A 135 -2.26 -13.85 -1.12
C ASP A 135 -1.84 -12.83 -2.18
N VAL A 136 -0.63 -12.99 -2.70
CA VAL A 136 -0.10 -12.22 -3.83
C VAL A 136 -0.32 -13.06 -5.08
N LEU A 137 -1.59 -13.24 -5.46
CA LEU A 137 -2.02 -14.00 -6.62
C LEU A 137 -2.36 -13.08 -7.81
#